data_AF-E1YJ65-F1
#
_entry.id   AF-E1YJ65-F1
#
_cell.length_a   1.000
_cell.length_b   1.000
_cell.length_c   1.000
_cell.angle_alpha   90.00
_cell.angle_beta   90.00
_cell.angle_gamma   90.00
#
_symmetry.space_group_name_H-M   'P 1'
#
loop_
_entity.id
_entity.type
_entity.pdbx_description
1 polymer ?
#
loop_
_entity_poly.entity_id
_entity_poly.type
_entity_poly.pdbx_seq_one_letter_code
_entity_poly.pdbx_strand_id
1 'polypeptide(L)'
;MIGASLAFFIGRYLGRDFAGSLIGDRLKRYDDAIERNGFTTVLYLRLIYFPFTPMNFGMGLSEVRFWDYFSATALGIIVGTFIFTFFVGTVKDVWASGRWSELVSWKVFFSLVLFAFSFFIPSLIKKVKAARRI
;
A
#
# COMPACT_ATOMS: atom_id res chain seq x y z
N MET A 1 10.26 -9.38 1.19
CA MET A 1 9.05 -10.16 0.81
C MET A 1 8.86 -11.38 1.70
N ILE A 2 9.90 -12.19 1.94
CA ILE A 2 9.85 -13.41 2.77
C ILE A 2 9.20 -13.17 4.14
N GLY A 3 9.67 -12.19 4.93
CA GLY A 3 9.08 -11.88 6.24
C GLY A 3 7.62 -11.43 6.17
N ALA A 4 7.22 -10.74 5.10
CA ALA A 4 5.84 -10.32 4.88
C ALA A 4 4.93 -11.53 4.60
N SER A 5 5.42 -12.50 3.81
CA SER A 5 4.72 -13.74 3.53
C SER A 5 4.61 -14.62 4.78
N LEU A 6 5.68 -14.73 5.57
CA LEU A 6 5.67 -15.48 6.83
C LEU A 6 4.68 -14.87 7.83
N ALA A 7 4.72 -13.55 8.05
CA ALA A 7 3.77 -12.88 8.94
C ALA A 7 2.31 -13.05 8.47
N PHE A 8 2.06 -13.02 7.15
CA PHE A 8 0.75 -13.31 6.59
C PHE A 8 0.28 -14.74 6.93
N PHE A 9 1.14 -15.75 6.73
CA PHE A 9 0.77 -17.13 7.05
C PHE A 9 0.65 -17.40 8.55
N ILE A 10 1.48 -16.76 9.38
CA ILE A 10 1.34 -16.81 10.83
C ILE A 10 -0.02 -16.22 11.23
N GLY A 11 -0.41 -15.06 10.70
CA GLY A 11 -1.76 -14.51 10.91
C GLY A 11 -2.85 -15.48 10.44
N ARG A 12 -2.72 -16.03 9.23
CA ARG A 12 -3.70 -16.93 8.59
C ARG A 12 -3.99 -18.19 9.38
N TYR A 13 -2.94 -18.82 9.92
CA TYR A 13 -3.04 -20.14 10.53
C TYR A 13 -3.03 -20.10 12.06
N LEU A 14 -2.29 -19.18 12.69
CA LEU A 14 -2.17 -19.10 14.16
C LEU A 14 -3.04 -17.97 14.74
N GLY A 15 -3.40 -16.98 13.93
CA GLY A 15 -4.13 -15.80 14.40
C GLY A 15 -5.65 -15.93 14.36
N ARG A 16 -6.20 -16.97 13.73
CA ARG A 16 -7.65 -17.10 13.50
C ARG A 16 -8.44 -17.28 14.80
N ASP A 17 -7.91 -18.05 15.75
CA ASP A 17 -8.50 -18.25 17.08
C ASP A 17 -8.41 -16.96 17.94
N PHE A 18 -7.29 -16.23 17.81
CA PHE A 18 -7.09 -14.95 18.48
C PHE A 18 -7.98 -13.84 17.90
N ALA A 19 -8.17 -13.80 16.58
CA ALA A 19 -9.05 -12.84 15.92
C ALA A 19 -10.54 -13.12 16.19
N GLY A 20 -10.92 -14.40 16.23
CA GLY A 20 -12.28 -14.80 16.60
C GLY A 20 -12.66 -14.36 18.01
N SER A 21 -11.73 -14.44 18.96
CA SER A 21 -11.95 -14.02 20.35
C SER A 21 -11.87 -12.51 20.58
N LEU A 22 -11.07 -11.78 19.79
CA LEU A 22 -10.85 -10.34 19.99
C LEU A 22 -11.79 -9.44 19.15
N ILE A 23 -12.27 -9.90 18.00
CA ILE A 23 -12.96 -9.05 17.00
C ILE A 23 -14.42 -9.46 16.74
N GLY A 24 -14.80 -10.71 17.04
CA GLY A 24 -16.18 -11.19 16.93
C GLY A 24 -16.83 -10.94 15.55
N ASP A 25 -18.12 -10.58 15.51
CA ASP A 25 -18.89 -10.37 14.27
C ASP A 25 -18.44 -9.16 13.42
N ARG A 26 -17.60 -8.25 13.96
CA ARG A 26 -17.05 -7.15 13.16
C ARG A 26 -16.07 -7.64 12.10
N LEU A 27 -15.39 -8.77 12.31
CA LEU A 27 -14.43 -9.33 11.36
C LEU A 27 -15.14 -9.72 10.06
N LYS A 28 -16.29 -10.40 10.15
CA LYS A 28 -17.14 -10.78 9.00
C LYS A 28 -17.56 -9.60 8.12
N ARG A 29 -17.91 -8.47 8.74
CA ARG A 29 -18.33 -7.27 8.01
C ARG A 29 -17.19 -6.62 7.21
N TYR A 30 -15.96 -6.73 7.69
CA TYR A 30 -14.77 -6.27 6.95
C TYR A 30 -14.31 -7.30 5.92
N ASP A 31 -14.46 -8.60 6.22
CA ASP A 31 -14.10 -9.69 5.31
C ASP A 31 -14.87 -9.60 3.98
N ASP A 32 -16.19 -9.38 3.97
CA ASP A 32 -16.96 -9.28 2.72
C ASP A 32 -16.52 -8.12 1.80
N ALA A 33 -16.11 -6.99 2.41
CA ALA A 33 -15.64 -5.82 1.67
C ALA A 33 -14.21 -5.98 1.16
N ILE A 34 -13.38 -6.70 1.93
CA ILE A 34 -11.96 -6.95 1.64
C ILE A 34 -11.81 -8.10 0.63
N GLU A 35 -12.60 -9.16 0.73
CA GLU A 35 -12.57 -10.34 -0.15
C GLU A 35 -12.72 -9.92 -1.62
N ARG A 36 -13.68 -9.05 -1.92
CA ARG A 36 -13.95 -8.59 -3.30
C ARG A 36 -12.84 -7.74 -3.91
N ASN A 37 -11.95 -7.16 -3.12
CA ASN A 37 -10.94 -6.20 -3.59
C ASN A 37 -9.56 -6.36 -2.92
N GLY A 38 -9.20 -7.57 -2.46
CA GLY A 38 -8.00 -7.82 -1.62
C GLY A 38 -6.72 -7.18 -2.15
N PHE A 39 -6.44 -7.33 -3.46
CA PHE A 39 -5.29 -6.69 -4.10
C PHE A 39 -5.30 -5.17 -3.95
N THR A 40 -6.46 -4.54 -4.22
CA THR A 40 -6.59 -3.07 -4.20
C THR A 40 -6.48 -2.55 -2.78
N THR A 41 -7.07 -3.25 -1.81
CA THR A 41 -6.98 -2.91 -0.39
C THR A 41 -5.54 -2.95 0.11
N VAL A 42 -4.82 -4.04 -0.18
CA VAL A 42 -3.41 -4.18 0.21
C VAL A 42 -2.56 -3.10 -0.46
N LEU A 43 -2.73 -2.87 -1.76
CA LEU A 43 -1.98 -1.86 -2.50
C LEU A 43 -2.23 -0.46 -1.93
N TYR A 44 -3.48 -0.13 -1.62
CA TYR A 44 -3.85 1.15 -1.00
C TYR A 44 -3.15 1.34 0.34
N LEU A 45 -3.23 0.35 1.24
CA LEU A 45 -2.55 0.42 2.54
C LEU A 45 -1.04 0.57 2.42
N ARG A 46 -0.41 -0.06 1.41
CA ARG A 46 1.03 0.15 1.14
C ARG A 46 1.35 1.59 0.71
N LEU A 47 0.55 2.15 -0.18
CA LEU A 47 0.82 3.48 -0.75
C LEU A 47 0.55 4.61 0.25
N ILE A 48 -0.37 4.42 1.20
CA ILE A 48 -0.55 5.36 2.33
C ILE A 48 0.49 5.18 3.45
N TYR A 49 1.51 4.34 3.25
CA TYR A 49 2.56 4.04 4.23
C TYR A 49 2.03 3.46 5.56
N PHE A 50 0.98 2.64 5.52
CA PHE A 50 0.47 1.97 6.72
C PHE A 50 1.55 1.10 7.38
N PRO A 51 1.61 1.03 8.73
CA PRO A 51 2.65 0.29 9.43
C PRO A 51 2.80 -1.17 8.94
N PHE A 52 4.02 -1.53 8.54
CA PHE A 52 4.31 -2.78 7.84
C PHE A 52 3.89 -4.03 8.63
N THR A 53 4.23 -4.08 9.93
CA THR A 53 3.99 -5.26 10.77
C THR A 53 2.51 -5.52 11.03
N PRO A 54 1.71 -4.56 11.56
CA PRO A 54 0.26 -4.75 11.72
C PRO A 54 -0.44 -5.13 10.43
N MET A 55 -0.01 -4.56 9.29
CA MET A 55 -0.59 -4.86 7.99
C MET A 55 -0.41 -6.33 7.59
N ASN A 56 0.79 -6.87 7.76
CA ASN A 56 1.11 -8.22 7.29
C ASN A 56 0.32 -9.28 8.07
N PHE A 57 0.26 -9.14 9.40
CA PHE A 57 -0.52 -10.03 10.25
C PHE A 57 -2.03 -9.82 10.04
N GLY A 58 -2.49 -8.56 10.01
CA GLY A 58 -3.90 -8.22 9.80
C GLY A 58 -4.46 -8.73 8.47
N MET A 59 -3.68 -8.67 7.40
CA MET A 59 -4.08 -9.24 6.11
C MET A 59 -4.15 -10.77 6.15
N GLY A 60 -3.29 -11.42 6.94
CA GLY A 60 -3.37 -12.86 7.20
C GLY A 60 -4.66 -13.28 7.91
N LEU A 61 -5.16 -12.42 8.82
CA LEU A 61 -6.43 -12.65 9.53
C LEU A 61 -7.67 -12.51 8.65
N SER A 62 -7.57 -11.73 7.57
CA SER A 62 -8.67 -11.48 6.63
C SER A 62 -8.83 -12.60 5.58
N GLU A 63 -9.89 -12.49 4.77
CA GLU A 63 -10.11 -13.37 3.61
C GLU A 63 -9.29 -13.05 2.35
N VAL A 64 -8.32 -12.12 2.43
CA VAL A 64 -7.43 -11.81 1.28
C VAL A 64 -6.66 -13.06 0.83
N ARG A 65 -6.68 -13.31 -0.49
CA ARG A 65 -5.83 -14.35 -1.09
C ARG A 65 -4.36 -13.98 -1.00
N PHE A 66 -3.51 -14.97 -0.69
CA PHE A 66 -2.06 -14.76 -0.58
C PHE A 66 -1.47 -14.08 -1.83
N TRP A 67 -1.89 -14.48 -3.04
CA TRP A 67 -1.39 -13.90 -4.28
C TRP A 67 -1.79 -12.44 -4.49
N ASP A 68 -2.99 -12.06 -4.06
CA ASP A 68 -3.44 -10.67 -4.07
C ASP A 68 -2.60 -9.84 -3.10
N TYR A 69 -2.36 -10.36 -1.89
CA TYR A 69 -1.50 -9.71 -0.90
C TYR A 69 -0.05 -9.58 -1.38
N PHE A 70 0.52 -10.65 -1.92
CA PHE A 70 1.92 -10.72 -2.33
C PHE A 70 2.19 -9.78 -3.51
N SER A 71 1.37 -9.85 -4.56
CA SER A 71 1.54 -9.02 -5.76
C SER A 71 1.27 -7.53 -5.47
N ALA A 72 0.24 -7.21 -4.67
CA ALA A 72 -0.03 -5.83 -4.26
C ALA A 72 1.08 -5.28 -3.36
N THR A 73 1.64 -6.09 -2.46
CA THR A 73 2.77 -5.69 -1.62
C THR A 73 4.03 -5.45 -2.45
N ALA A 74 4.34 -6.34 -3.38
CA ALA A 74 5.50 -6.19 -4.27
C ALA A 74 5.37 -4.90 -5.11
N LEU A 75 4.21 -4.70 -5.75
CA LEU A 75 3.94 -3.50 -6.54
C LEU A 75 3.99 -2.24 -5.70
N GLY A 76 3.33 -2.24 -4.53
CA GLY A 76 3.30 -1.10 -3.62
C GLY A 76 4.68 -0.68 -3.14
N ILE A 77 5.59 -1.64 -2.89
CA ILE A 77 6.96 -1.34 -2.52
C ILE A 77 7.75 -0.77 -3.69
N ILE A 78 7.65 -1.37 -4.88
CA ILE A 78 8.35 -0.85 -6.08
C ILE A 78 7.95 0.61 -6.32
N VAL A 79 6.64 0.88 -6.35
CA VAL A 79 6.08 2.21 -6.58
C VAL A 79 6.49 3.17 -5.46
N GLY A 80 6.24 2.80 -4.20
CA GLY A 80 6.55 3.63 -3.04
C GLY A 80 8.06 3.94 -2.91
N THR A 81 8.93 2.96 -3.16
CA THR A 81 10.39 3.16 -3.14
C THR A 81 10.85 4.07 -4.27
N PHE A 82 10.32 3.93 -5.48
CA PHE A 82 10.67 4.81 -6.60
C PHE A 82 10.31 6.26 -6.29
N ILE A 83 9.06 6.51 -5.89
CA ILE A 83 8.55 7.83 -5.55
C ILE A 83 9.32 8.46 -4.38
N PHE A 84 9.55 7.70 -3.31
CA PHE A 84 10.27 8.18 -2.15
C PHE A 84 11.72 8.53 -2.49
N THR A 85 12.42 7.65 -3.19
CA THR A 85 13.82 7.87 -3.60
C THR A 85 13.93 9.06 -4.56
N PHE A 86 13.00 9.20 -5.50
CA PHE A 86 12.98 10.33 -6.43
C PHE A 86 12.75 11.66 -5.72
N PHE A 87 11.80 11.69 -4.77
CA PHE A 87 11.53 12.87 -3.96
C PHE A 87 12.73 13.26 -3.11
N VAL A 88 13.27 12.32 -2.33
CA VAL A 88 14.44 12.55 -1.47
C VAL A 88 15.66 12.95 -2.30
N GLY A 89 15.88 12.32 -3.46
CA GLY A 89 16.95 12.70 -4.38
C GLY A 89 16.83 14.13 -4.86
N THR A 90 15.63 14.55 -5.25
CA THR A 90 15.37 15.93 -5.68
C THR A 90 15.60 16.93 -4.54
N VAL A 91 15.12 16.63 -3.33
CA VAL A 91 15.35 17.49 -2.15
C VAL A 91 16.84 17.57 -1.81
N LYS A 92 17.57 16.45 -1.90
CA LYS A 92 19.01 16.39 -1.67
C LYS A 92 19.78 17.24 -2.67
N ASP A 93 19.42 17.21 -3.95
CA ASP A 93 20.07 18.03 -5.00
C ASP A 93 19.95 19.53 -4.67
N VAL A 94 18.77 19.98 -4.27
CA VAL A 94 18.52 21.36 -3.87
C VAL A 94 19.34 21.72 -2.64
N TRP A 95 19.33 20.88 -1.61
CA TRP A 95 20.09 21.12 -0.38
C TRP A 95 21.59 21.21 -0.64
N ALA A 96 22.15 20.30 -1.45
CA ALA A 96 23.57 20.26 -1.78
C ALA A 96 24.00 21.44 -2.66
N SER A 97 23.13 21.94 -3.54
CA SER A 97 23.44 23.10 -4.38
C SER A 97 23.36 24.44 -3.64
N GLY A 98 22.71 24.50 -2.47
CA GLY A 98 22.45 25.73 -1.73
C GLY A 98 21.48 26.70 -2.43
N ARG A 99 20.93 26.32 -3.59
CA ARG A 99 20.04 27.16 -4.41
C ARG A 99 18.59 26.88 -4.08
N TRP A 100 18.10 27.53 -3.03
CA TRP A 100 16.72 27.40 -2.54
C TRP A 100 15.64 27.79 -3.57
N SER A 101 15.98 28.57 -4.59
CA SER A 101 15.08 28.88 -5.72
C SER A 101 14.71 27.64 -6.54
N GLU A 102 15.53 26.58 -6.53
CA GLU A 102 15.23 25.32 -7.22
C GLU A 102 14.08 24.54 -6.58
N LEU A 103 13.68 24.84 -5.34
CA LEU A 103 12.48 24.28 -4.71
C LEU A 103 11.20 24.61 -5.49
N VAL A 104 11.17 25.76 -6.16
CA VAL A 104 10.03 26.21 -6.96
C VAL A 104 10.16 25.75 -8.42
N SER A 105 11.19 24.97 -8.74
CA SER A 105 11.40 24.47 -10.11
C SER A 105 10.32 23.49 -10.53
N TRP A 106 10.10 23.42 -11.85
CA TRP A 106 9.19 22.45 -12.46
C TRP A 106 9.53 21.00 -12.07
N LYS A 107 10.81 20.67 -11.86
CA LYS A 107 11.27 19.34 -11.44
C LYS A 107 10.74 18.96 -10.05
N VAL A 108 10.80 19.89 -9.08
CA VAL A 108 10.29 19.67 -7.71
C VAL A 108 8.76 19.63 -7.70
N PHE A 109 8.12 20.50 -8.47
CA PHE A 109 6.66 20.44 -8.64
C PHE A 109 6.23 19.07 -9.21
N PHE A 110 6.91 18.58 -10.26
CA PHE A 110 6.58 17.29 -10.86
C PHE A 110 6.84 16.11 -9.92
N SER A 111 7.89 16.17 -9.09
CA SER A 111 8.17 15.14 -8.07
C SER A 111 7.10 15.11 -6.98
N LEU A 112 6.66 16.27 -6.50
CA LEU A 112 5.55 16.41 -5.56
C LEU A 112 4.23 15.94 -6.14
N VAL A 113 3.96 16.27 -7.41
CA VAL A 113 2.76 15.80 -8.11
C VAL A 113 2.82 14.28 -8.29
N LEU A 114 3.93 13.69 -8.72
CA LEU A 114 4.08 12.22 -8.80
C LEU A 114 3.90 11.55 -7.44
N PHE A 115 4.46 12.16 -6.38
CA PHE A 115 4.30 11.70 -5.01
C PHE A 115 2.85 11.73 -4.56
N ALA A 116 2.17 12.87 -4.73
CA ALA A 116 0.76 13.05 -4.40
C ALA A 116 -0.14 12.14 -5.24
N PHE A 117 0.13 12.02 -6.54
CA PHE A 117 -0.63 11.20 -7.47
C PHE A 117 -0.48 9.71 -7.15
N SER A 118 0.64 9.30 -6.53
CA SER A 118 0.84 7.92 -6.09
C SER A 118 -0.24 7.42 -5.13
N PHE A 119 -0.74 8.29 -4.26
CA PHE A 119 -1.84 7.98 -3.35
C PHE A 119 -3.15 7.76 -4.10
N PHE A 120 -3.29 8.33 -5.31
CA PHE A 120 -4.47 8.19 -6.16
C PHE A 120 -4.39 7.06 -7.18
N ILE A 121 -3.22 6.43 -7.39
CA ILE A 121 -3.05 5.26 -8.28
C ILE A 121 -4.11 4.17 -8.00
N PRO A 122 -4.41 3.80 -6.74
CA PRO A 122 -5.44 2.79 -6.43
C PRO A 122 -6.86 3.23 -6.80
N SER A 123 -7.17 4.51 -6.62
CA SER A 123 -8.48 5.09 -6.97
C SER A 123 -8.72 5.07 -8.48
N LEU A 124 -7.64 5.27 -9.26
CA LEU A 124 -7.65 5.18 -10.71
C LEU A 124 -7.87 3.73 -11.16
N ILE A 125 -7.18 2.77 -10.55
CA ILE A 125 -7.35 1.33 -10.84
C ILE A 125 -8.79 0.88 -10.55
N LYS A 126 -9.39 1.35 -9.44
CA LYS A 126 -10.80 1.07 -9.12
C LYS A 126 -11.75 1.63 -10.18
N LYS A 127 -11.56 2.88 -10.62
CA LYS A 127 -12.36 3.52 -11.68
C LYS A 127 -12.22 2.81 -13.02
N VAL A 128 -11.02 2.40 -13.40
CA VAL A 128 -10.76 1.70 -14.68
C VAL A 128 -11.35 0.29 -14.68
N LYS A 129 -11.26 -0.47 -13.58
CA LYS A 129 -11.93 -1.78 -13.46
C LYS A 129 -13.46 -1.67 -13.45
N ALA A 130 -14.01 -0.61 -12.87
CA ALA A 130 -15.45 -0.35 -12.90
C ALA A 130 -15.94 0.03 -14.31
N ALA A 131 -15.17 0.84 -15.04
CA ALA A 131 -15.49 1.25 -16.41
C ALA A 131 -15.37 0.11 -17.44
N ARG A 132 -14.50 -0.88 -17.21
CA ARG A 132 -14.36 -2.09 -18.05
C ARG A 132 -15.40 -3.18 -17.78
N ARG A 133 -16.27 -3.00 -16.79
CA ARG A 133 -17.36 -3.94 -16.44
C ARG A 133 -18.71 -3.55 -17.06
N ILE A 134 -18.72 -2.51 -17.87
CA ILE A 134 -19.81 -2.06 -18.76
C ILE A 134 -19.37 -2.40 -20.18
#